data_AF-A0A523UXU5-F1
#
_entry.id   AF-A0A523UXU5-F1
#
_cell.length_a   1.000
_cell.length_b   1.000
_cell.length_c   1.000
_cell.angle_alpha   90.00
_cell.angle_beta   90.00
_cell.angle_gamma   90.00
#
_symmetry.space_group_name_H-M   'P 1'
#
loop_
_entity.id
_entity.type
_entity.pdbx_description
1 polymer ?
#
loop_
_entity_poly.entity_id
_entity_poly.type
_entity_poly.pdbx_seq_one_letter_code
_entity_poly.pdbx_strand_id
1 'polypeptide(L)'
;MRLLMSLLCAVLLLVGLSAYAGAPRVISFQGKLTDTSGVPMTGTFEMTFRLWDAATGGTMLFQDVHPSVEVDNEGLYNVEMSIPTSITFQDLAWLGVEVDADGEMTPRYRLTSSPYSFWAINAGMLEGNSLADLDLRFVNEGQVNSITSAMIRDGEIVDADVSATADIDPTKIKGTACTGAGTAGYLAKYNAPTTLGNSVIYQSGSNVGIGTTGPAERLDVSGRLRVTDKARIGPNCSNSGSYAFAVGNANTASGSYATVTGGRMNVASRSYATVGGGYRNNA
;
A
#
# COMPACT_ATOMS: atom_id res chain seq x y z
N MET A 1 -18.57 -33.33 -37.80
CA MET A 1 -17.83 -32.38 -38.66
C MET A 1 -18.15 -30.92 -38.39
N ARG A 2 -19.41 -30.53 -38.11
CA ARG A 2 -19.78 -29.13 -37.80
C ARG A 2 -19.16 -28.57 -36.50
N LEU A 3 -19.02 -29.37 -35.43
CA LEU A 3 -18.37 -28.93 -34.17
C LEU A 3 -16.85 -28.72 -34.28
N LEU A 4 -16.15 -29.47 -35.14
CA LEU A 4 -14.69 -29.33 -35.30
C LEU A 4 -14.31 -28.03 -36.04
N MET A 5 -15.17 -27.61 -36.99
CA MET A 5 -14.98 -26.37 -37.75
C MET A 5 -15.21 -25.12 -36.87
N SER A 6 -16.16 -25.19 -35.94
CA SER A 6 -16.46 -24.12 -34.99
C SER A 6 -15.33 -23.91 -33.97
N LEU A 7 -14.67 -25.00 -33.55
CA LEU A 7 -13.53 -24.93 -32.62
C LEU A 7 -12.28 -24.36 -33.30
N LEU A 8 -12.05 -24.67 -34.58
CA LEU A 8 -10.92 -24.17 -35.36
C LEU A 8 -11.01 -22.65 -35.62
N CYS A 9 -12.20 -22.13 -35.88
CA CYS A 9 -12.42 -20.67 -36.01
C CYS A 9 -12.29 -19.91 -34.68
N ALA A 10 -12.67 -20.54 -33.55
CA ALA A 10 -12.54 -19.91 -32.23
C ALA A 10 -11.08 -19.83 -31.75
N VAL A 11 -10.23 -20.77 -32.16
CA VAL A 11 -8.79 -20.75 -31.84
C VAL A 11 -8.02 -19.79 -32.76
N LEU A 12 -8.44 -19.59 -34.02
CA LEU A 12 -7.84 -18.59 -34.92
C LEU A 12 -8.13 -17.13 -34.50
N LEU A 13 -9.20 -16.88 -33.74
CA LEU A 13 -9.55 -15.55 -33.24
C LEU A 13 -8.84 -15.16 -31.93
N LEU A 14 -8.17 -16.11 -31.26
CA LEU A 14 -7.50 -15.88 -29.98
C LEU A 14 -6.00 -15.56 -30.08
N VAL A 15 -5.44 -15.58 -31.30
CA VAL A 15 -4.06 -15.15 -31.57
C VAL A 15 -4.08 -13.79 -32.26
N GLY A 16 -4.78 -12.84 -31.64
CA GLY A 16 -4.56 -11.42 -31.90
C GLY A 16 -3.17 -11.04 -31.39
N LEU A 17 -2.14 -11.45 -32.13
CA LEU A 17 -0.79 -10.89 -31.97
C LEU A 17 -0.96 -9.39 -32.15
N SER A 18 -0.87 -8.65 -31.05
CA SER A 18 -0.64 -7.22 -31.07
C SER A 18 0.73 -7.02 -31.71
N ALA A 19 0.78 -7.03 -33.03
CA ALA A 19 1.90 -6.47 -33.75
C ALA A 19 1.82 -4.97 -33.49
N TYR A 20 2.62 -4.50 -32.54
CA TYR A 20 2.89 -3.07 -32.39
C TYR A 20 3.59 -2.66 -33.68
N ALA A 21 2.82 -2.16 -34.64
CA ALA A 21 3.36 -1.52 -35.82
C ALA A 21 3.96 -0.19 -35.35
N GLY A 22 5.20 -0.25 -34.86
CA GLY A 22 6.00 0.95 -34.63
C GLY A 22 6.14 1.73 -35.93
N ALA A 23 6.35 3.04 -35.82
CA ALA A 23 6.67 3.86 -36.99
C ALA A 23 7.81 3.19 -37.78
N PRO A 24 7.69 3.05 -39.11
CA PRO A 24 8.73 2.45 -39.94
C PRO A 24 10.08 3.10 -39.64
N ARG A 25 11.07 2.30 -39.20
CA ARG A 25 12.42 2.78 -38.87
C ARG A 25 13.30 2.76 -40.11
N VAL A 26 12.83 3.48 -41.12
CA VAL A 26 13.52 3.66 -42.40
C VAL A 26 14.00 5.10 -42.52
N ILE A 27 15.20 5.28 -43.05
CA ILE A 27 15.72 6.60 -43.42
C ILE A 27 15.91 6.64 -44.93
N SER A 28 15.52 7.74 -45.57
CA SER A 28 15.84 7.98 -46.97
C SER A 28 17.16 8.74 -47.08
N PHE A 29 17.97 8.37 -48.07
CA PHE A 29 19.19 9.06 -48.42
C PHE A 29 19.24 9.30 -49.92
N GLN A 30 19.46 10.56 -50.28
CA GLN A 30 19.57 11.00 -51.67
C GLN A 30 20.97 11.53 -51.91
N GLY A 31 21.51 11.20 -53.07
CA GLY A 31 22.83 11.65 -53.48
C GLY A 31 22.91 11.84 -54.98
N LYS A 32 23.99 12.49 -55.40
CA LYS A 32 24.39 12.59 -56.80
C LYS A 32 25.73 11.86 -56.98
N LEU A 33 25.76 10.86 -57.84
CA LEU A 33 26.95 10.14 -58.21
C LEU A 33 27.59 10.79 -59.44
N THR A 34 28.86 11.16 -59.31
CA THR A 34 29.66 11.72 -60.40
C THR A 34 31.01 11.03 -60.46
N ASP A 35 31.61 11.00 -61.65
CA ASP A 35 33.01 10.61 -61.80
C ASP A 35 33.97 11.67 -61.22
N THR A 36 35.27 11.41 -61.29
CA THR A 36 36.34 12.33 -60.83
C THR A 36 36.39 13.64 -61.61
N SER A 37 35.75 13.71 -62.78
CA SER A 37 35.63 14.92 -63.61
C SER A 37 34.33 15.68 -63.34
N GLY A 38 33.48 15.20 -62.42
CA GLY A 38 32.18 15.79 -62.08
C GLY A 38 31.06 15.45 -63.08
N VAL A 39 31.29 14.52 -64.00
CA VAL A 39 30.27 14.06 -64.96
C VAL A 39 29.33 13.10 -64.24
N PRO A 40 28.00 13.29 -64.32
CA PRO A 40 27.04 12.35 -63.74
C PRO A 40 27.22 10.93 -64.28
N MET A 41 27.20 9.96 -63.39
CA MET A 41 27.21 8.55 -63.77
C MET A 41 25.77 8.04 -63.87
N THR A 42 25.49 7.17 -64.83
CA THR A 42 24.15 6.61 -65.06
C THR A 42 24.25 5.10 -65.20
N GLY A 43 23.31 4.38 -64.60
CA GLY A 43 23.29 2.92 -64.60
C GLY A 43 22.90 2.36 -63.24
N THR A 44 23.19 1.08 -63.04
CA THR A 44 22.95 0.38 -61.79
C THR A 44 24.28 0.11 -61.10
N PHE A 45 24.38 0.49 -59.83
CA PHE A 45 25.60 0.33 -59.03
C PHE A 45 25.30 -0.43 -57.74
N GLU A 46 26.26 -1.20 -57.25
CA GLU A 46 26.21 -1.72 -55.88
C GLU A 46 26.64 -0.59 -54.93
N MET A 47 25.81 -0.28 -53.94
CA MET A 47 26.12 0.74 -52.94
C MET A 47 26.05 0.15 -51.54
N THR A 48 27.11 0.36 -50.76
CA THR A 48 27.16 0.00 -49.35
C THR A 48 27.14 1.27 -48.49
N PHE A 49 26.18 1.32 -47.56
CA PHE A 49 26.01 2.41 -46.62
C PHE A 49 26.44 1.96 -45.23
N ARG A 50 27.18 2.81 -44.52
CA ARG A 50 27.66 2.51 -43.16
C ARG A 50 27.41 3.68 -42.22
N LEU A 51 26.95 3.37 -41.01
CA LEU A 51 26.86 4.34 -39.92
C LEU A 51 28.07 4.20 -39.02
N TRP A 52 28.64 5.34 -38.64
CA TRP A 52 29.83 5.46 -37.82
C TRP A 52 29.58 6.42 -36.64
N ASP A 53 30.30 6.18 -35.53
CA ASP A 53 30.31 7.04 -34.34
C ASP A 53 31.27 8.24 -34.45
N ALA A 54 32.01 8.37 -35.55
CA ALA A 54 32.97 9.46 -35.78
C ALA A 54 33.11 9.83 -37.27
N ALA A 55 33.55 11.08 -37.52
CA ALA A 55 33.78 11.63 -38.86
C ALA A 55 34.93 10.97 -39.64
N THR A 56 35.92 10.42 -38.93
CA THR A 56 37.07 9.70 -39.49
C THR A 56 37.50 8.64 -38.48
N GLY A 57 37.79 7.41 -38.92
CA GLY A 57 37.99 6.29 -38.00
C GLY A 57 36.69 5.88 -37.30
N GLY A 58 36.76 5.58 -36.00
CA GLY A 58 35.59 5.22 -35.20
C GLY A 58 35.12 3.77 -35.34
N THR A 59 34.02 3.45 -34.67
CA THR A 59 33.35 2.14 -34.69
C THR A 59 32.21 2.16 -35.69
N MET A 60 32.13 1.11 -36.51
CA MET A 60 30.98 0.90 -37.39
C MET A 60 29.79 0.46 -36.54
N LEU A 61 28.73 1.26 -36.54
CA LEU A 61 27.50 1.01 -35.79
C LEU A 61 26.53 0.12 -36.57
N PHE A 62 26.49 0.27 -37.90
CA PHE A 62 25.58 -0.43 -38.78
C PHE A 62 26.11 -0.42 -40.22
N GLN A 63 25.75 -1.45 -41.00
CA GLN A 63 26.02 -1.54 -42.43
C GLN A 63 24.77 -2.05 -43.15
N ASP A 64 24.46 -1.43 -44.28
CA ASP A 64 23.41 -1.84 -45.22
C ASP A 64 24.00 -1.94 -46.63
N VAL A 65 23.69 -3.01 -47.35
CA VAL A 65 24.24 -3.29 -48.69
C VAL A 65 23.09 -3.35 -49.68
N HIS A 66 23.11 -2.46 -50.67
CA HIS A 66 22.17 -2.42 -51.76
C HIS A 66 22.84 -2.90 -53.05
N PRO A 67 22.57 -4.13 -53.50
CA PRO A 67 23.26 -4.74 -54.65
C PRO A 67 22.87 -4.11 -56.00
N SER A 68 21.84 -3.26 -56.04
CA SER A 68 21.31 -2.70 -57.27
C SER A 68 20.60 -1.37 -57.01
N VAL A 69 21.35 -0.27 -56.99
CA VAL A 69 20.83 1.10 -56.92
C VAL A 69 20.81 1.70 -58.32
N GLU A 70 19.63 2.09 -58.78
CA GLU A 70 19.48 2.80 -60.06
C GLU A 70 19.86 4.27 -59.90
N VAL A 71 20.72 4.74 -60.80
CA VAL A 71 21.15 6.14 -60.90
C VAL A 71 20.66 6.70 -62.23
N ASP A 72 19.95 7.82 -62.18
CA ASP A 72 19.31 8.42 -63.35
C ASP A 72 20.31 9.12 -64.30
N ASN A 73 19.78 9.71 -65.38
CA ASN A 73 20.57 10.43 -66.39
C ASN A 73 21.26 11.70 -65.84
N GLU A 74 20.89 12.16 -64.65
CA GLU A 74 21.44 13.33 -63.98
C GLU A 74 22.38 12.96 -62.81
N GLY A 75 22.60 11.65 -62.59
CA GLY A 75 23.44 11.09 -61.55
C GLY A 75 22.73 10.96 -60.20
N LEU A 76 21.42 11.19 -60.11
CA LEU A 76 20.68 11.19 -58.86
C LEU A 76 20.22 9.78 -58.50
N TYR A 77 20.25 9.48 -57.21
CA TYR A 77 19.71 8.25 -56.64
C TYR A 77 19.00 8.53 -55.32
N ASN A 78 18.11 7.61 -54.93
CA ASN A 78 17.42 7.61 -53.64
C ASN A 78 17.41 6.19 -53.09
N VAL A 79 17.87 6.02 -51.85
CA VAL A 79 17.92 4.73 -51.16
C VAL A 79 17.19 4.85 -49.83
N GLU A 80 16.44 3.80 -49.47
CA GLU A 80 15.82 3.67 -48.15
C GLU A 80 16.59 2.60 -47.35
N MET A 81 17.10 2.98 -46.19
CA MET A 81 17.83 2.08 -45.29
C MET A 81 16.97 1.75 -44.08
N SER A 82 16.91 0.46 -43.72
CA SER A 82 16.17 -0.01 -42.55
C SER A 82 17.06 -0.06 -41.32
N ILE A 83 16.86 0.86 -40.37
CA ILE A 83 17.72 1.00 -39.20
C ILE A 83 17.28 0.02 -38.09
N PRO A 84 18.18 -0.76 -37.47
CA PRO A 84 17.84 -1.71 -36.39
C PRO A 84 17.63 -1.00 -35.04
N THR A 85 16.87 -1.62 -34.12
CA THR A 85 16.44 -0.98 -32.84
C THR A 85 17.57 -0.67 -31.87
N SER A 86 18.74 -1.27 -32.08
CA SER A 86 19.98 -0.96 -31.36
C SER A 86 20.50 0.46 -31.62
N ILE A 87 20.14 1.07 -32.76
CA ILE A 87 20.57 2.42 -33.11
C ILE A 87 19.51 3.43 -32.65
N THR A 88 19.87 4.27 -31.68
CA THR A 88 18.95 5.21 -31.03
C THR A 88 19.13 6.66 -31.47
N PHE A 89 20.21 6.99 -32.18
CA PHE A 89 20.60 8.36 -32.57
C PHE A 89 20.63 9.36 -31.39
N GLN A 90 20.93 8.89 -30.18
CA GLN A 90 21.15 9.76 -29.03
C GLN A 90 22.48 10.51 -29.11
N ASP A 91 23.48 9.89 -29.76
CA ASP A 91 24.78 10.48 -30.06
C ASP A 91 24.90 10.84 -31.55
N LEU A 92 25.92 11.63 -31.89
CA LEU A 92 26.21 11.99 -33.28
C LEU A 92 26.57 10.74 -34.11
N ALA A 93 26.05 10.70 -35.34
CA ALA A 93 26.34 9.63 -36.30
C ALA A 93 26.75 10.21 -37.67
N TRP A 94 27.60 9.47 -38.37
CA TRP A 94 28.08 9.81 -39.71
C TRP A 94 27.77 8.68 -40.68
N LEU A 95 27.29 9.03 -41.87
CA LEU A 95 26.99 8.13 -42.96
C LEU A 95 28.16 8.09 -43.95
N GLY A 96 28.76 6.91 -44.11
CA GLY A 96 29.71 6.61 -45.18
C GLY A 96 29.02 5.88 -46.32
N VAL A 97 29.50 6.12 -47.55
CA VAL A 97 28.99 5.52 -48.78
C VAL A 97 30.17 4.91 -49.53
N GLU A 98 30.00 3.70 -50.02
CA GLU A 98 30.94 3.01 -50.91
C GLU A 98 30.17 2.52 -52.14
N VAL A 99 30.76 2.66 -53.33
CA VAL A 99 30.15 2.31 -54.61
C VAL A 99 31.05 1.31 -55.33
N ASP A 100 30.50 0.19 -55.80
CA ASP A 100 31.19 -0.87 -56.58
C ASP A 100 32.53 -1.33 -55.98
N ALA A 101 32.63 -1.36 -54.65
CA ALA A 101 33.85 -1.69 -53.92
C ALA A 101 35.08 -0.79 -54.24
N ASP A 102 34.86 0.44 -54.71
CA ASP A 102 35.90 1.44 -54.99
C ASP A 102 36.40 2.18 -53.72
N GLY A 103 36.07 1.66 -52.54
CA GLY A 103 36.42 2.24 -51.24
C GLY A 103 35.41 3.29 -50.74
N GLU A 104 35.45 3.54 -49.42
CA GLU A 104 34.52 4.46 -48.76
C GLU A 104 34.82 5.91 -49.15
N MET A 105 33.80 6.61 -49.66
CA MET A 105 33.88 8.02 -50.03
C MET A 105 34.17 8.89 -48.81
N THR A 106 35.06 9.88 -48.98
CA THR A 106 35.39 10.86 -47.94
C THR A 106 35.10 12.29 -48.43
N PRO A 107 34.62 13.19 -47.55
CA PRO A 107 34.28 13.00 -46.13
C PRO A 107 32.93 12.28 -45.92
N ARG A 108 32.78 11.61 -44.76
CA ARG A 108 31.49 11.02 -44.35
C ARG A 108 30.45 12.11 -44.09
N TYR A 109 29.20 11.83 -44.43
CA TYR A 109 28.09 12.75 -44.25
C TYR A 109 27.61 12.77 -42.80
N ARG A 110 27.68 13.91 -42.12
CA ARG A 110 27.17 14.04 -40.74
C ARG A 110 25.64 14.04 -40.74
N LEU A 111 25.02 13.14 -39.99
CA LEU A 111 23.58 13.15 -39.78
C LEU A 111 23.21 14.22 -38.76
N THR A 112 22.23 15.05 -39.10
CA THR A 112 21.72 16.12 -38.24
C THR A 112 20.22 16.00 -38.07
N SER A 113 19.71 16.38 -36.90
CA SER A 113 18.28 16.48 -36.63
C SER A 113 17.64 17.66 -37.38
N SER A 114 16.33 17.55 -37.63
CA SER A 114 15.53 18.70 -38.07
C SER A 114 15.27 19.63 -36.89
N PRO A 115 15.24 20.97 -37.07
CA PRO A 115 14.92 21.90 -35.98
C PRO A 115 13.62 21.58 -35.23
N TYR A 116 12.60 21.07 -35.92
CA TYR A 116 11.34 20.69 -35.27
C TYR A 116 11.43 19.37 -34.48
N SER A 117 12.38 18.48 -34.81
CA SER A 117 12.53 17.21 -34.09
C SER A 117 13.21 17.36 -32.73
N PHE A 118 13.78 18.53 -32.41
CA PHE A 118 14.29 18.81 -31.05
C PHE A 118 13.18 18.73 -30.00
N TRP A 119 11.94 19.09 -30.34
CA TRP A 119 10.80 18.98 -29.42
C TRP A 119 10.45 17.52 -29.06
N ALA A 120 10.82 16.56 -29.91
CA ALA A 120 10.57 15.14 -29.68
C ALA A 120 11.58 14.49 -28.71
N ILE A 121 12.64 15.20 -28.29
CA ILE A 121 13.62 14.70 -27.30
C ILE A 121 12.93 14.28 -25.99
N ASN A 122 11.89 15.01 -25.59
CA ASN A 122 11.15 14.75 -24.36
C ASN A 122 9.92 13.86 -24.57
N ALA A 123 9.71 13.26 -25.75
CA ALA A 123 8.52 12.45 -26.02
C ALA A 123 8.41 11.21 -25.11
N GLY A 124 9.52 10.75 -24.53
CA GLY A 124 9.55 9.69 -23.52
C GLY A 124 9.45 10.18 -22.07
N MET A 125 9.31 11.48 -21.83
CA MET A 125 9.27 12.10 -20.50
C MET A 125 7.89 12.68 -20.21
N LEU A 126 7.43 12.59 -18.96
CA LEU A 126 6.20 13.24 -18.51
C LEU A 126 6.53 14.66 -18.04
N GLU A 127 6.10 15.67 -18.78
CA GLU A 127 6.45 17.09 -18.52
C GLU A 127 7.97 17.33 -18.38
N GLY A 128 8.80 16.56 -19.10
CA GLY A 128 10.26 16.65 -19.02
C GLY A 128 10.90 16.00 -17.79
N ASN A 129 10.12 15.28 -16.97
CA ASN A 129 10.63 14.50 -15.85
C ASN A 129 10.86 13.04 -16.27
N SER A 130 11.96 12.47 -15.82
CA SER A 130 12.20 11.02 -15.91
C SER A 130 11.41 10.28 -14.82
N LEU A 131 11.30 8.96 -14.94
CA LEU A 131 10.67 8.13 -13.90
C LEU A 131 11.38 8.26 -12.55
N ALA A 132 12.69 8.50 -12.54
CA ALA A 132 13.47 8.74 -11.33
C ALA A 132 13.13 10.09 -10.65
N ASP A 133 12.71 11.09 -11.42
CA ASP A 133 12.32 12.42 -10.90
C ASP A 133 10.91 12.43 -10.28
N LEU A 134 10.13 11.36 -10.51
CA LEU A 134 8.78 11.18 -9.97
C LEU A 134 8.78 10.38 -8.66
N ASP A 135 9.78 9.52 -8.46
CA ASP A 135 9.94 8.62 -7.31
C ASP A 135 10.00 9.36 -5.95
N LEU A 136 10.53 10.59 -5.94
CA LEU A 136 10.67 11.39 -4.71
C LEU A 136 9.43 12.21 -4.34
N ARG A 137 8.45 12.34 -5.24
CA ARG A 137 7.31 13.26 -5.05
C ARG A 137 5.99 12.53 -4.77
N PHE A 138 5.89 11.25 -5.14
CA PHE A 138 4.63 10.52 -5.08
C PHE A 138 4.81 9.13 -4.46
N VAL A 139 3.70 8.62 -3.92
CA VAL A 139 3.61 7.27 -3.36
C VAL A 139 3.61 6.29 -4.53
N ASN A 140 4.65 5.46 -4.66
CA ASN A 140 4.67 4.45 -5.71
C ASN A 140 3.79 3.24 -5.37
N GLU A 141 3.19 2.66 -6.39
CA GLU A 141 2.47 1.39 -6.28
C GLU A 141 3.43 0.25 -5.89
N GLY A 142 3.02 -0.61 -4.96
CA GLY A 142 3.74 -1.84 -4.62
C GLY A 142 4.98 -1.68 -3.71
N GLN A 143 5.34 -0.47 -3.29
CA GLN A 143 6.43 -0.27 -2.32
C GLN A 143 5.95 -0.41 -0.87
N VAL A 144 6.69 -1.19 -0.08
CA VAL A 144 6.49 -1.26 1.38
C VAL A 144 6.91 0.09 1.98
N ASN A 145 6.08 0.67 2.86
CA ASN A 145 6.32 1.98 3.50
C ASN A 145 6.38 3.18 2.53
N SER A 146 5.59 3.13 1.45
CA SER A 146 5.50 4.20 0.45
C SER A 146 5.00 5.54 1.00
N ILE A 147 4.41 5.55 2.22
CA ILE A 147 4.09 6.75 2.97
C ILE A 147 5.00 6.83 4.20
N THR A 148 5.85 7.87 4.26
CA THR A 148 6.71 8.17 5.43
C THR A 148 6.03 9.18 6.35
N SER A 149 6.48 9.31 7.61
CA SER A 149 5.93 10.31 8.54
C SER A 149 6.05 11.76 8.02
N ALA A 150 7.04 12.07 7.19
CA ALA A 150 7.20 13.38 6.58
C ALA A 150 6.14 13.69 5.49
N MET A 151 5.48 12.65 4.96
CA MET A 151 4.37 12.78 4.01
C MET A 151 3.03 13.03 4.71
N ILE A 152 2.97 12.94 6.05
CA ILE A 152 1.81 13.30 6.86
C ILE A 152 1.90 14.79 7.19
N ARG A 153 1.26 15.61 6.36
CA ARG A 153 1.39 17.08 6.36
C ARG A 153 1.10 17.73 7.71
N ASP A 154 0.17 17.17 8.48
CA ASP A 154 -0.31 17.76 9.72
C ASP A 154 0.44 17.23 10.96
N GLY A 155 1.43 16.36 10.78
CA GLY A 155 2.31 15.86 11.83
C GLY A 155 1.69 14.86 12.82
N GLU A 156 0.36 14.74 12.83
CA GLU A 156 -0.40 13.78 13.62
C GLU A 156 -1.50 13.16 12.74
N ILE A 157 -1.78 11.88 12.93
CA ILE A 157 -2.97 11.22 12.36
C ILE A 157 -4.06 11.36 13.42
N VAL A 158 -5.09 12.15 13.15
CA VAL A 158 -6.20 12.37 14.08
C VAL A 158 -7.35 11.40 13.80
N ASP A 159 -8.27 11.25 14.75
CA ASP A 159 -9.45 10.36 14.59
C ASP A 159 -10.26 10.67 13.32
N ALA A 160 -10.27 11.93 12.87
CA ALA A 160 -10.94 12.33 11.62
C ALA A 160 -10.31 11.68 10.37
N ASP A 161 -9.00 11.41 10.38
CA ASP A 161 -8.26 10.80 9.27
C ASP A 161 -8.49 9.28 9.16
N VAL A 162 -8.93 8.65 10.26
CA VAL A 162 -9.09 7.18 10.39
C VAL A 162 -10.51 6.76 10.74
N SER A 163 -11.46 7.70 10.77
CA SER A 163 -12.87 7.41 11.11
C SER A 163 -13.56 6.58 10.02
N ALA A 164 -14.66 5.91 10.35
CA ALA A 164 -15.46 5.15 9.37
C ALA A 164 -16.09 6.02 8.25
N THR A 165 -16.01 7.34 8.38
CA THR A 165 -16.39 8.33 7.36
C THR A 165 -15.19 8.95 6.64
N ALA A 166 -13.97 8.56 7.01
CA ALA A 166 -12.72 8.97 6.38
C ALA A 166 -12.41 8.11 5.15
N ASP A 167 -11.48 8.57 4.32
CA ASP A 167 -11.06 7.91 3.08
C ASP A 167 -10.29 6.59 3.30
N ILE A 168 -9.97 6.23 4.55
CA ILE A 168 -9.30 4.98 4.92
C ILE A 168 -10.33 3.95 5.36
N ASP A 169 -10.59 2.96 4.51
CA ASP A 169 -11.44 1.82 4.85
C ASP A 169 -10.89 1.10 6.12
N PRO A 170 -11.72 0.83 7.15
CA PRO A 170 -11.26 0.20 8.39
C PRO A 170 -10.53 -1.14 8.21
N THR A 171 -10.79 -1.88 7.13
CA THR A 171 -10.07 -3.13 6.81
C THR A 171 -8.60 -2.93 6.41
N LYS A 172 -8.23 -1.69 6.07
CA LYS A 172 -6.86 -1.29 5.69
C LYS A 172 -6.00 -0.92 6.89
N ILE A 173 -6.61 -0.60 8.02
CA ILE A 173 -5.90 -0.44 9.30
C ILE A 173 -5.66 -1.83 9.88
N LYS A 174 -4.58 -2.50 9.43
CA LYS A 174 -4.13 -3.76 10.07
C LYS A 174 -3.40 -3.45 11.37
N GLY A 175 -4.20 -3.18 12.38
CA GLY A 175 -3.80 -3.10 13.76
C GLY A 175 -5.06 -3.34 14.56
N THR A 176 -4.98 -4.21 15.54
CA THR A 176 -6.05 -4.48 16.47
C THR A 176 -6.30 -3.23 17.32
N ALA A 177 -6.96 -2.22 16.75
CA ALA A 177 -7.06 -0.85 17.28
C ALA A 177 -7.92 -0.76 18.56
N CYS A 178 -8.45 -1.89 19.02
CA CYS A 178 -8.63 -2.16 20.44
C CYS A 178 -8.57 -3.69 20.69
N THR A 179 -7.40 -4.31 20.65
CA THR A 179 -7.13 -5.32 21.68
C THR A 179 -6.54 -4.55 22.84
N GLY A 180 -7.38 -4.06 23.76
CA GLY A 180 -6.88 -3.62 25.05
C GLY A 180 -5.93 -4.69 25.59
N ALA A 181 -4.70 -4.31 25.92
CA ALA A 181 -3.73 -5.21 26.50
C ALA A 181 -4.33 -5.77 27.81
N GLY A 182 -4.82 -6.99 27.74
CA GLY A 182 -5.57 -7.63 28.81
C GLY A 182 -5.60 -9.13 28.60
N THR A 183 -5.37 -9.88 29.67
CA THR A 183 -5.58 -11.32 29.68
C THR A 183 -7.07 -11.58 29.81
N ALA A 184 -7.62 -12.48 28.98
CA ALA A 184 -9.03 -12.85 29.02
C ALA A 184 -9.48 -13.17 30.45
N GLY A 185 -10.66 -12.68 30.82
CA GLY A 185 -11.24 -12.82 32.16
C GLY A 185 -10.84 -11.72 33.15
N TYR A 186 -9.75 -10.99 32.96
CA TYR A 186 -9.44 -9.84 33.81
C TYR A 186 -10.16 -8.59 33.34
N LEU A 187 -10.67 -7.79 34.30
CA LEU A 187 -11.10 -6.44 34.00
C LEU A 187 -9.88 -5.55 33.73
N ALA A 188 -9.92 -4.78 32.65
CA ALA A 188 -8.86 -3.86 32.28
C ALA A 188 -8.75 -2.68 33.26
N LYS A 189 -7.51 -2.26 33.55
CA LYS A 189 -7.20 -1.02 34.28
C LYS A 189 -6.05 -0.28 33.62
N TYR A 190 -6.00 1.03 33.77
CA TYR A 190 -4.80 1.80 33.42
C TYR A 190 -3.67 1.52 34.42
N ASN A 191 -2.53 1.08 33.91
CA ASN A 191 -1.28 0.95 34.66
C ASN A 191 -0.37 2.17 34.49
N ALA A 192 -0.62 2.97 33.46
CA ALA A 192 0.01 4.26 33.15
C ALA A 192 -0.99 5.12 32.35
N PRO A 193 -0.75 6.43 32.12
CA PRO A 193 -1.69 7.32 31.44
C PRO A 193 -2.22 6.81 30.10
N THR A 194 -1.43 5.99 29.39
CA THR A 194 -1.76 5.46 28.07
C THR A 194 -1.65 3.94 27.99
N THR A 195 -1.47 3.22 29.10
CA THR A 195 -1.23 1.77 29.09
C THR A 195 -2.29 1.02 29.90
N LEU A 196 -3.00 0.10 29.25
CA LEU A 196 -3.91 -0.84 29.90
C LEU A 196 -3.16 -2.10 30.38
N GLY A 197 -3.66 -2.70 31.47
CA GLY A 197 -3.26 -4.02 31.92
C GLY A 197 -4.31 -4.65 32.83
N ASN A 198 -4.00 -5.82 33.39
CA ASN A 198 -4.94 -6.58 34.22
C ASN A 198 -5.15 -5.91 35.59
N SER A 199 -6.40 -5.83 36.03
CA SER A 199 -6.73 -5.57 37.43
C SER A 199 -6.56 -6.83 38.30
N VAL A 200 -6.79 -6.68 39.60
CA VAL A 200 -6.94 -7.83 40.52
C VAL A 200 -8.34 -8.46 40.46
N ILE A 201 -9.23 -7.91 39.64
CA ILE A 201 -10.61 -8.35 39.48
C ILE A 201 -10.68 -9.29 38.27
N TYR A 202 -11.23 -10.47 38.48
CA TYR A 202 -11.37 -11.51 37.47
C TYR A 202 -12.85 -11.91 37.35
N GLN A 203 -13.37 -12.00 36.13
CA GLN A 203 -14.70 -12.49 35.86
C GLN A 203 -14.64 -13.88 35.21
N SER A 204 -15.31 -14.85 35.83
CA SER A 204 -15.49 -16.20 35.30
C SER A 204 -16.98 -16.47 35.11
N GLY A 205 -17.45 -16.50 33.86
CA GLY A 205 -18.88 -16.56 33.56
C GLY A 205 -19.64 -15.39 34.20
N SER A 206 -20.54 -15.68 35.15
CA SER A 206 -21.33 -14.69 35.89
C SER A 206 -20.76 -14.31 37.28
N ASN A 207 -19.62 -14.89 37.66
CA ASN A 207 -18.99 -14.69 38.96
C ASN A 207 -17.81 -13.72 38.87
N VAL A 208 -17.63 -12.90 39.90
CA VAL A 208 -16.53 -11.94 40.02
C VAL A 208 -15.64 -12.32 41.20
N GLY A 209 -14.36 -12.57 40.93
CA GLY A 209 -13.30 -12.78 41.90
C GLY A 209 -12.48 -11.51 42.10
N ILE A 210 -12.07 -11.21 43.34
CA ILE A 210 -11.06 -10.20 43.66
C ILE A 210 -9.88 -10.91 44.33
N GLY A 211 -8.72 -10.89 43.68
CA GLY A 211 -7.53 -11.61 44.13
C GLY A 211 -7.58 -13.14 43.90
N THR A 212 -8.55 -13.62 43.11
CA THR A 212 -8.69 -15.04 42.72
C THR A 212 -9.22 -15.13 41.29
N THR A 213 -8.80 -16.15 40.54
CA THR A 213 -9.27 -16.44 39.17
C THR A 213 -10.34 -17.54 39.12
N GLY A 214 -10.63 -18.18 40.24
CA GLY A 214 -11.65 -19.23 40.35
C GLY A 214 -12.72 -18.87 41.36
N PRO A 215 -13.53 -17.82 41.14
CA PRO A 215 -14.55 -17.41 42.09
C PRO A 215 -15.62 -18.51 42.25
N ALA A 216 -15.77 -19.03 43.47
CA ALA A 216 -16.72 -20.09 43.79
C ALA A 216 -18.17 -19.58 43.94
N GLU A 217 -18.33 -18.28 44.19
CA GLU A 217 -19.61 -17.59 44.37
C GLU A 217 -19.71 -16.37 43.45
N ARG A 218 -20.89 -15.74 43.38
CA ARG A 218 -21.11 -14.55 42.54
C ARG A 218 -20.11 -13.42 42.80
N LEU A 219 -19.72 -13.25 44.06
CA LEU A 219 -18.62 -12.37 44.48
C LEU A 219 -17.74 -13.17 45.44
N ASP A 220 -16.49 -13.38 45.06
CA ASP A 220 -15.49 -14.10 45.85
C ASP A 220 -14.27 -13.21 46.07
N VAL A 221 -13.94 -12.91 47.32
CA VAL A 221 -12.82 -12.03 47.68
C VAL A 221 -11.79 -12.85 48.44
N SER A 222 -10.65 -13.12 47.81
CA SER A 222 -9.50 -13.75 48.45
C SER A 222 -8.75 -12.69 49.28
N GLY A 223 -9.32 -12.33 50.43
CA GLY A 223 -8.78 -11.29 51.29
C GLY A 223 -9.81 -10.71 52.27
N ARG A 224 -9.45 -9.60 52.92
CA ARG A 224 -10.34 -8.89 53.86
C ARG A 224 -11.26 -7.90 53.13
N LEU A 225 -12.52 -7.83 53.55
CA LEU A 225 -13.46 -6.80 53.12
C LEU A 225 -13.52 -5.68 54.17
N ARG A 226 -13.25 -4.43 53.76
CA ARG A 226 -13.49 -3.23 54.59
C ARG A 226 -14.76 -2.53 54.10
N VAL A 227 -15.76 -2.41 54.97
CA VAL A 227 -16.99 -1.64 54.73
C VAL A 227 -16.98 -0.45 55.68
N THR A 228 -16.93 0.77 55.16
CA THR A 228 -16.82 2.01 55.97
C THR A 228 -18.17 2.59 56.39
N ASP A 229 -19.24 2.15 55.76
CA ASP A 229 -20.62 2.50 56.13
C ASP A 229 -21.40 1.21 56.44
N LYS A 230 -22.56 0.99 55.84
CA LYS A 230 -23.44 -0.14 56.17
C LYS A 230 -23.27 -1.31 55.22
N ALA A 231 -23.26 -2.52 55.78
CA ALA A 231 -23.45 -3.75 55.03
C ALA A 231 -24.90 -4.25 55.17
N ARG A 232 -25.48 -4.70 54.06
CA ARG A 232 -26.75 -5.43 54.02
C ARG A 232 -26.44 -6.83 53.51
N ILE A 233 -26.56 -7.84 54.39
CA ILE A 233 -26.16 -9.21 54.07
C ILE A 233 -27.40 -10.10 54.07
N GLY A 234 -27.75 -10.59 52.89
CA GLY A 234 -28.90 -11.46 52.68
C GLY A 234 -30.18 -10.76 52.20
N PRO A 235 -31.13 -11.53 51.66
CA PRO A 235 -32.31 -11.01 50.96
C PRO A 235 -33.25 -10.24 51.89
N ASN A 236 -33.86 -9.17 51.39
CA ASN A 236 -34.93 -8.42 52.07
C ASN A 236 -34.55 -7.76 53.43
N CYS A 237 -33.29 -7.77 53.85
CA CYS A 237 -32.88 -7.10 55.09
C CYS A 237 -32.88 -5.57 55.00
N SER A 238 -33.44 -4.84 55.95
CA SER A 238 -33.37 -3.38 56.03
C SER A 238 -32.37 -2.95 57.10
N ASN A 239 -31.45 -2.04 56.74
CA ASN A 239 -30.44 -1.47 57.63
C ASN A 239 -30.53 0.07 57.53
N SER A 240 -31.61 0.65 58.07
CA SER A 240 -31.91 2.08 57.92
C SER A 240 -31.36 2.95 59.05
N GLY A 241 -31.16 2.41 60.26
CA GLY A 241 -30.61 3.17 61.39
C GLY A 241 -29.12 3.50 61.24
N SER A 242 -28.64 4.64 61.76
CA SER A 242 -27.23 5.03 61.65
C SER A 242 -26.30 3.97 62.25
N TYR A 243 -25.28 3.53 61.52
CA TYR A 243 -24.36 2.45 61.94
C TYR A 243 -25.05 1.12 62.34
N ALA A 244 -26.27 0.87 61.87
CA ALA A 244 -26.95 -0.39 62.15
C ALA A 244 -26.37 -1.54 61.32
N PHE A 245 -26.74 -2.78 61.67
CA PHE A 245 -26.32 -4.00 61.00
C PHE A 245 -27.48 -4.98 60.92
N ALA A 246 -27.76 -5.52 59.73
CA ALA A 246 -28.82 -6.50 59.52
C ALA A 246 -28.36 -7.61 58.58
N VAL A 247 -28.44 -8.85 59.06
CA VAL A 247 -28.04 -10.08 58.35
C VAL A 247 -29.17 -11.09 58.37
N GLY A 248 -29.35 -11.86 57.29
CA GLY A 248 -30.31 -12.98 57.21
C GLY A 248 -31.37 -12.79 56.12
N ASN A 249 -32.63 -13.11 56.43
CA ASN A 249 -33.75 -12.94 55.49
C ASN A 249 -34.82 -12.00 56.08
N ALA A 250 -35.11 -10.89 55.41
CA ALA A 250 -36.19 -9.98 55.80
C ALA A 250 -36.06 -9.37 57.22
N ASN A 251 -34.83 -9.18 57.73
CA ASN A 251 -34.59 -8.57 59.04
C ASN A 251 -34.50 -7.05 58.95
N THR A 252 -34.98 -6.29 59.93
CA THR A 252 -34.95 -4.83 59.95
C THR A 252 -34.17 -4.33 61.15
N ALA A 253 -33.11 -3.56 60.93
CA ALA A 253 -32.41 -2.76 61.95
C ALA A 253 -32.59 -1.28 61.60
N SER A 254 -33.52 -0.60 62.31
CA SER A 254 -33.90 0.80 62.03
C SER A 254 -33.48 1.78 63.12
N GLY A 255 -33.12 1.32 64.32
CA GLY A 255 -32.53 2.17 65.36
C GLY A 255 -31.04 2.48 65.12
N SER A 256 -30.54 3.60 65.65
CA SER A 256 -29.10 3.91 65.58
C SER A 256 -28.29 2.90 66.36
N TYR A 257 -27.22 2.35 65.80
CA TYR A 257 -26.42 1.25 66.38
C TYR A 257 -27.22 -0.04 66.64
N ALA A 258 -28.39 -0.21 66.00
CA ALA A 258 -29.18 -1.43 66.13
C ALA A 258 -28.54 -2.60 65.38
N THR A 259 -28.59 -3.79 65.95
CA THR A 259 -27.94 -4.98 65.38
C THR A 259 -28.92 -6.15 65.29
N VAL A 260 -29.06 -6.74 64.10
CA VAL A 260 -29.69 -8.04 63.89
C VAL A 260 -28.69 -8.97 63.24
N THR A 261 -28.17 -9.93 64.00
CA THR A 261 -27.05 -10.79 63.58
C THR A 261 -27.47 -11.99 62.73
N GLY A 262 -28.78 -12.23 62.53
CA GLY A 262 -29.27 -13.35 61.71
C GLY A 262 -30.77 -13.60 61.83
N GLY A 263 -31.20 -14.76 61.34
CA GLY A 263 -32.60 -15.21 61.43
C GLY A 263 -33.50 -14.67 60.32
N ARG A 264 -34.82 -14.68 60.56
CA ARG A 264 -35.83 -14.24 59.59
C ARG A 264 -36.91 -13.35 60.21
N MET A 265 -37.24 -12.24 59.55
CA MET A 265 -38.32 -11.31 59.97
C MET A 265 -38.12 -10.68 61.37
N ASN A 266 -36.89 -10.53 61.84
CA ASN A 266 -36.58 -9.86 63.09
C ASN A 266 -36.57 -8.34 62.94
N VAL A 267 -36.90 -7.60 63.99
CA VAL A 267 -36.93 -6.13 64.01
C VAL A 267 -36.16 -5.59 65.22
N ALA A 268 -35.17 -4.73 64.99
CA ALA A 268 -34.47 -3.97 66.01
C ALA A 268 -34.67 -2.46 65.71
N SER A 269 -35.59 -1.83 66.43
CA SER A 269 -36.13 -0.51 66.09
C SER A 269 -35.64 0.62 66.97
N ARG A 270 -35.17 0.31 68.18
CA ARG A 270 -34.65 1.30 69.13
C ARG A 270 -33.14 1.48 68.96
N SER A 271 -32.61 2.63 69.37
CA SER A 271 -31.16 2.85 69.40
C SER A 271 -30.47 1.82 70.30
N TYR A 272 -29.37 1.24 69.84
CA TYR A 272 -28.60 0.19 70.52
C TYR A 272 -29.35 -1.14 70.74
N ALA A 273 -30.51 -1.35 70.11
CA ALA A 273 -31.26 -2.60 70.21
C ALA A 273 -30.50 -3.75 69.52
N THR A 274 -30.50 -4.93 70.14
CA THR A 274 -29.82 -6.12 69.59
C THR A 274 -30.78 -7.30 69.52
N VAL A 275 -30.88 -7.93 68.35
CA VAL A 275 -31.52 -9.23 68.15
C VAL A 275 -30.47 -10.23 67.69
N GLY A 276 -30.18 -11.23 68.52
CA GLY A 276 -29.17 -12.26 68.24
C GLY A 276 -29.51 -13.22 67.08
N GLY A 277 -30.77 -13.26 66.63
CA GLY A 277 -31.26 -14.16 65.58
C GLY A 277 -32.70 -14.61 65.80
N GLY A 278 -33.10 -15.75 65.23
CA GLY A 278 -34.43 -16.35 65.40
C GLY A 278 -35.48 -15.92 64.37
N TYR A 279 -36.76 -16.09 64.68
CA TYR A 279 -37.88 -15.77 63.79
C TYR A 279 -38.84 -14.79 64.45
N ARG A 280 -39.08 -13.64 63.83
CA ARG A 280 -40.04 -12.61 64.29
C ARG A 280 -39.78 -12.05 65.71
N ASN A 281 -38.51 -11.94 66.11
CA ASN A 281 -38.16 -11.25 67.35
C ASN A 281 -38.22 -9.72 67.17
N ASN A 282 -38.56 -9.00 68.24
CA ASN A 282 -38.66 -7.54 68.24
C ASN A 282 -37.91 -6.95 69.44
N ALA A 283 -37.07 -5.93 69.20
CA ALA A 283 -36.27 -5.22 70.19
C ALA A 283 -36.25 -3.70 69.95
#